data_AF-D4LF02-F1
#
_entry.id   AF-D4LF02-F1
#
_cell.length_a   1.000
_cell.length_b   1.000
_cell.length_c   1.000
_cell.angle_alpha   90.00
_cell.angle_beta   90.00
_cell.angle_gamma   90.00
#
_symmetry.space_group_name_H-M   'P 1'
#
loop_
_entity.id
_entity.type
_entity.pdbx_description
1 polymer ?
#
loop_
_entity_poly.entity_id
_entity_poly.type
_entity_poly.pdbx_seq_one_letter_code
_entity_poly.pdbx_strand_id
1 'polypeptide(L)' 'MNHLNEKNSVLNRPMYLCLCPVCLGQFLDTGIYKIVRENHGQAKERCDFCNYRNGYDFIIYSKAEKKDEVADEWQ' A
#
# COMPACT_ATOMS: atom_id res chain seq x y z
N MET A 1 -18.58 24.24 13.17
CA MET A 1 -18.59 23.00 12.37
C MET A 1 -17.23 22.35 12.50
N ASN A 2 -17.16 21.17 13.11
CA ASN A 2 -15.91 20.46 13.41
C ASN A 2 -15.32 19.87 12.12
N HIS A 3 -14.21 20.43 11.65
CA HIS A 3 -13.45 19.92 10.50
C HIS A 3 -12.54 18.78 10.97
N LEU A 4 -13.13 17.67 11.42
CA LEU A 4 -12.38 16.50 11.87
C LEU A 4 -11.81 15.74 10.66
N ASN A 5 -10.50 15.88 10.49
CA ASN A 5 -9.59 14.76 10.26
C ASN A 5 -9.87 13.83 9.05
N GLU A 6 -10.05 14.39 7.85
CA GLU A 6 -10.16 13.57 6.63
C GLU A 6 -8.79 13.05 6.12
N LYS A 7 -7.68 13.61 6.63
CA LYS A 7 -6.33 13.27 6.15
C LYS A 7 -5.79 11.92 6.66
N ASN A 8 -6.43 11.32 7.66
CA ASN A 8 -5.95 10.10 8.33
C ASN A 8 -6.79 8.85 7.99
N SER A 9 -7.92 9.01 7.32
CA SER A 9 -8.83 7.90 6.96
C SER A 9 -8.42 7.18 5.67
N VAL A 10 -7.64 7.83 4.80
CA VAL A 10 -7.15 7.25 3.53
C VAL A 10 -5.95 6.32 3.75
N LEU A 11 -5.05 6.66 4.68
CA LEU A 11 -3.83 5.87 4.94
C LEU A 11 -4.14 4.48 5.54
N ASN A 12 -5.30 4.31 6.16
CA ASN A 12 -5.66 3.06 6.85
C ASN A 12 -6.55 2.11 6.02
N ARG A 13 -6.92 2.46 4.78
CA ARG A 13 -7.72 1.58 3.93
C ARG A 13 -6.81 0.70 3.06
N PRO A 14 -7.03 -0.63 3.02
CA PRO A 14 -6.30 -1.49 2.11
C PRO A 14 -6.62 -1.13 0.66
N MET A 15 -5.59 -1.13 -0.19
CA MET A 15 -5.74 -1.06 -1.64
C MET A 15 -5.74 -2.49 -2.21
N TYR A 16 -6.59 -2.75 -3.19
CA TYR A 16 -6.65 -4.01 -3.91
C TYR A 16 -6.18 -3.76 -5.34
N LEU A 17 -5.10 -4.41 -5.76
CA LEU A 17 -4.50 -4.18 -7.07
C LEU A 17 -3.98 -5.49 -7.68
N CYS A 18 -4.23 -5.67 -8.97
CA CYS A 18 -3.57 -6.67 -9.79
C CYS A 18 -2.20 -6.15 -10.23
N LEU A 19 -1.12 -6.75 -9.73
CA LEU A 19 0.25 -6.31 -10.03
C LEU A 19 1.07 -7.39 -10.71
N CYS A 20 1.74 -7.02 -11.81
CA CYS A 20 2.80 -7.86 -12.39
C CYS A 20 4.05 -7.85 -11.50
N PRO A 21 4.95 -8.85 -11.62
CA PRO A 21 6.14 -8.95 -10.76
C PRO A 21 7.02 -7.68 -10.74
N VAL A 22 7.14 -7.00 -11.89
CA VAL A 22 7.94 -5.76 -12.00
C VAL A 22 7.30 -4.63 -11.19
N CYS A 23 5.99 -4.41 -11.34
CA CYS A 23 5.31 -3.35 -10.62
C CYS A 23 5.20 -3.67 -9.12
N LEU A 24 4.95 -4.94 -8.76
CA LEU A 24 4.99 -5.39 -7.37
C LEU A 24 6.33 -5.08 -6.70
N GLY A 25 7.45 -5.30 -7.41
CA GLY A 25 8.79 -4.96 -6.93
C GLY A 25 8.88 -3.49 -6.49
N GLN A 26 8.35 -2.56 -7.28
CA GLN A 26 8.36 -1.14 -6.94
C GLN A 26 7.64 -0.83 -5.62
N PHE A 27 6.51 -1.51 -5.33
CA PHE A 27 5.83 -1.35 -4.04
C PHE A 27 6.62 -1.96 -2.90
N LEU A 28 7.22 -3.14 -3.09
CA LEU A 28 8.05 -3.79 -2.07
C LEU A 28 9.29 -2.96 -1.74
N ASP A 29 9.93 -2.38 -2.75
CA ASP A 29 11.14 -1.58 -2.63
C ASP A 29 10.94 -0.32 -1.77
N THR A 30 9.72 0.21 -1.69
CA THR A 30 9.41 1.35 -0.81
C THR A 30 9.54 1.02 0.69
N GLY A 31 9.38 -0.25 1.07
CA GLY A 31 9.39 -0.69 2.48
C GLY A 31 8.22 -0.20 3.35
N ILE A 32 7.43 0.77 2.89
CA ILE A 32 6.30 1.36 3.63
C ILE A 32 4.99 0.58 3.47
N TYR A 33 4.95 -0.43 2.59
CA TYR A 33 3.76 -1.27 2.40
C TYR A 33 3.93 -2.65 3.02
N LYS A 34 2.83 -3.18 3.57
CA LYS A 34 2.63 -4.62 3.77
C LYS A 34 1.78 -5.12 2.63
N ILE A 35 2.26 -6.12 1.90
CA ILE A 35 1.60 -6.64 0.69
C ILE A 35 1.31 -8.12 0.90
N VAL A 36 0.07 -8.54 0.63
CA VAL A 36 -0.38 -9.92 0.78
C VAL A 36 -1.00 -10.38 -0.53
N ARG A 37 -0.65 -11.58 -1.00
CA ARG A 37 -1.29 -12.19 -2.17
C ARG A 37 -2.67 -12.71 -1.77
N GLU A 38 -3.71 -12.28 -2.47
CA GLU A 38 -5.09 -12.63 -2.09
C GLU A 38 -5.40 -14.11 -2.33
N ASN A 39 -5.17 -14.59 -3.55
CA ASN A 39 -5.40 -15.98 -3.92
C ASN A 39 -4.20 -16.59 -4.67
N HIS A 40 -3.66 -17.68 -4.15
CA HIS A 40 -2.52 -18.36 -4.74
C HIS A 40 -2.87 -19.20 -5.99
N GLY A 41 -4.14 -19.62 -6.11
CA GLY A 41 -4.66 -20.39 -7.23
C GLY A 41 -5.26 -19.57 -8.36
N GLN A 42 -5.32 -18.24 -8.24
CA GLN A 42 -5.90 -17.39 -9.27
C GLN A 42 -5.08 -17.42 -10.59
N ALA A 43 -5.78 -17.31 -11.71
CA ALA A 43 -5.15 -17.05 -12.99
C ALA A 43 -4.50 -15.66 -13.00
N LYS A 44 -3.53 -15.43 -13.89
CA LYS A 44 -2.90 -14.11 -14.00
C LYS A 44 -3.76 -13.17 -14.84
N GLU A 45 -4.07 -12.00 -14.31
CA GLU A 45 -4.84 -10.96 -14.99
C GLU A 45 -3.97 -9.76 -15.38
N ARG A 46 -4.55 -8.80 -16.10
CA ARG A 46 -3.84 -7.62 -16.59
C ARG A 46 -3.41 -6.74 -15.42
N CYS A 47 -2.14 -6.38 -15.35
CA CYS A 47 -1.65 -5.49 -14.30
C CYS A 47 -2.32 -4.11 -14.38
N ASP A 48 -2.92 -3.66 -13.27
CA ASP A 48 -3.61 -2.35 -13.18
C ASP A 48 -2.66 -1.17 -13.37
N PHE A 49 -1.40 -1.33 -12.94
CA PHE A 49 -0.43 -0.24 -12.98
C PHE A 49 0.17 0.00 -14.37
N CYS A 50 0.76 -1.04 -14.98
CA CYS A 50 1.43 -0.89 -16.28
C CYS A 50 0.53 -1.18 -17.47
N ASN A 51 -0.62 -1.83 -17.25
CA ASN A 51 -1.51 -2.34 -18.28
C ASN A 51 -0.72 -2.96 -19.46
N TYR A 52 0.34 -3.75 -19.16
CA TYR A 52 1.23 -4.39 -20.15
C TYR A 52 1.62 -5.86 -19.82
N ARG A 53 1.83 -6.19 -18.55
CA ARG A 53 2.15 -7.55 -18.10
C ARG A 53 0.98 -8.15 -17.33
N ASN A 54 0.94 -9.48 -17.25
CA ASN A 54 -0.03 -10.16 -16.39
C ASN A 54 0.54 -10.37 -14.98
N GLY A 55 -0.33 -10.33 -13.99
CA GLY A 55 -0.01 -10.26 -12.57
C GLY A 55 -0.98 -11.04 -11.69
N TYR A 56 -0.92 -10.77 -10.40
CA TYR A 56 -1.78 -11.37 -9.39
C TYR A 56 -2.41 -10.26 -8.55
N ASP A 57 -3.55 -10.55 -7.95
CA ASP A 57 -4.22 -9.65 -7.01
C ASP A 57 -3.53 -9.66 -5.65
N PHE A 58 -3.29 -8.45 -5.15
CA PHE A 58 -2.67 -8.17 -3.88
C PHE A 58 -3.50 -7.20 -3.06
N ILE A 59 -3.50 -7.44 -1.75
CA ILE A 59 -3.99 -6.51 -0.74
C ILE A 59 -2.79 -5.74 -0.19
N ILE A 60 -2.81 -4.41 -0.33
CA ILE A 60 -1.72 -3.51 0.04
C ILE A 60 -2.17 -2.64 1.20
N TYR A 61 -1.47 -2.75 2.33
CA TYR A 61 -1.67 -1.95 3.52
C TYR A 61 -0.53 -0.95 3.64
N SER A 62 -0.82 0.34 3.80
CA SER A 62 0.21 1.31 4.18
C SER A 62 0.59 1.08 5.63
N LYS A 63 1.90 1.05 5.92
CA LYS A 63 2.40 1.17 7.28
C LYS A 63 2.25 2.65 7.62
N ALA A 64 1.41 2.99 8.58
CA ALA A 64 1.36 4.35 9.08
C ALA A 64 2.79 4.76 9.46
N GLU A 65 3.24 5.91 8.95
CA GLU A 65 4.47 6.51 9.44
C GLU A 65 4.29 6.67 10.95
N LYS A 66 5.17 6.05 11.74
CA LYS A 66 5.31 6.46 13.13
C LYS A 66 5.67 7.94 13.03
N LYS A 67 4.75 8.83 13.41
CA LYS A 67 5.17 10.17 13.79
C LYS A 67 6.09 9.93 14.96
N ASP A 68 7.40 9.99 14.71
CA ASP A 68 8.35 10.20 15.79
C ASP A 68 7.89 11.50 16.46
N GLU A 69 7.24 11.36 17.61
CA GLU A 69 7.19 12.41 18.61
C GLU A 69 8.65 12.71 18.94
N VAL A 70 9.23 13.64 18.19
CA VAL A 70 10.42 14.35 18.63
C VAL A 70 9.96 15.06 19.90
N ALA A 71 10.24 14.43 21.04
CA ALA A 71 10.30 15.06 22.34
C ALA A 71 11.35 16.17 22.24
N ASP A 72 10.91 17.33 21.80
CA ASP A 72 11.64 18.58 21.97
C ASP A 72 11.43 19.02 23.43
N GLU A 73 12.03 18.24 24.33
CA GLU A 73 12.25 18.60 25.72
C GLU A 73 13.76 18.86 25.85
N TRP A 74 14.15 20.09 25.55
CA TRP A 74 15.42 20.65 25.98
C TRP A 74 15.14 21.90 26.81
N GLN A 75 15.67 21.84 28.04
CA GLN A 75 15.59 22.78 29.17
C GLN A 75 15.77 24.26 28.83
#